data_AF-A0A3A4PED4-F1
#
_entry.id   AF-A0A3A4PED4-F1
#
_cell.length_a   1.000
_cell.length_b   1.000
_cell.length_c   1.000
_cell.angle_alpha   90.00
_cell.angle_beta   90.00
_cell.angle_gamma   90.00
#
_symmetry.space_group_name_H-M   'P 1'
#
loop_
_entity.id
_entity.type
_entity.pdbx_description
1 polymer ?
#
loop_
_entity_poly.entity_id
_entity_poly.type
_entity_poly.pdbx_seq_one_letter_code
_entity_poly.pdbx_strand_id
1 'polypeptide(L)'
;GGEDELVVPAGVEPQGFEPPVISDRARDEVAAKKPPIAPISDISRNEPVPEPPFWGSRVIEHVDVKAPLSYINENMLFQVQWGYRKARRSPEDFARYVNDEVRPIYRKLVEQCEREGILEPKAVYGFWPCQADGDTLIIFDPNDHTRVLETFDFPRQRKAPYWCLSDFFRPVTDDKLDVVAFSLVTVGSKVSAVAREWFAADRYTDYLHLHGLGVETAEAMAEYIHKQIRAEWGIADDDPRDRQLIFKQKYRGSRYSFGYPACPRLEDQLKLWPLLKPERIGVTLSEEFQLEPEQSTTALITHHRQAKYFNVV
;
A
#
# COMPACT_ATOMS: atom_id res chain seq x y z
N GLY A 1 58.54 -37.05 -13.96
CA GLY A 1 59.38 -35.93 -14.39
C GLY A 1 59.23 -35.80 -15.89
N GLY A 2 58.98 -34.58 -16.37
CA GLY A 2 58.44 -34.26 -17.70
C GLY A 2 56.97 -33.91 -17.55
N GLU A 3 56.56 -32.66 -17.28
CA GLU A 3 56.78 -31.42 -18.05
C GLU A 3 56.39 -31.60 -19.52
N ASP A 4 55.09 -31.48 -19.81
CA ASP A 4 54.59 -31.07 -21.12
C ASP A 4 54.15 -29.61 -21.02
N GLU A 5 55.04 -28.76 -21.54
CA GLU A 5 54.90 -27.32 -21.70
C GLU A 5 53.83 -27.04 -22.77
N LEU A 6 52.67 -26.53 -22.36
CA LEU A 6 51.64 -26.11 -23.29
C LEU A 6 51.99 -24.71 -23.82
N VAL A 7 52.40 -24.67 -25.08
CA VAL A 7 52.68 -23.47 -25.86
C VAL A 7 51.44 -22.56 -25.91
N VAL A 8 51.58 -21.33 -25.41
CA VAL A 8 50.56 -20.26 -25.48
C VAL A 8 50.81 -19.46 -26.77
N PRO A 9 49.85 -19.33 -27.70
CA PRO A 9 49.96 -18.36 -28.78
C PRO A 9 49.59 -16.96 -28.31
N ALA A 10 50.23 -15.98 -28.94
CA ALA A 10 50.26 -14.56 -28.60
C ALA A 10 48.88 -13.87 -28.57
N GLY A 11 48.83 -12.80 -27.77
CA GLY A 11 47.64 -12.03 -27.44
C GLY A 11 46.97 -11.32 -28.61
N VAL A 12 45.66 -11.16 -28.48
CA VAL A 12 44.83 -10.29 -29.30
C VAL A 12 44.51 -9.06 -28.46
N GLU A 13 44.95 -7.88 -28.91
CA GLU A 13 44.57 -6.59 -28.33
C GLU A 13 43.04 -6.40 -28.39
N PRO A 14 42.42 -5.80 -27.36
CA PRO A 14 40.99 -5.48 -27.42
C PRO A 14 40.77 -4.33 -28.41
N GLN A 15 40.04 -4.60 -29.49
CA GLN A 15 39.56 -3.58 -30.41
C GLN A 15 38.63 -2.61 -29.67
N GLY A 16 38.91 -1.31 -29.78
CA GLY A 16 38.15 -0.24 -29.16
C GLY A 16 36.68 -0.26 -29.58
N PHE A 17 35.79 -0.27 -28.59
CA PHE A 17 34.37 -0.06 -28.78
C PHE A 17 34.09 1.45 -28.76
N GLU A 18 33.85 2.05 -29.93
CA GLU A 18 33.25 3.38 -30.00
C GLU A 18 31.72 3.23 -29.99
N PRO A 19 30.99 3.88 -29.07
CA PRO A 19 29.53 3.83 -29.07
C PRO A 19 28.96 4.57 -30.28
N PRO A 20 27.84 4.11 -30.85
CA PRO A 20 27.29 4.69 -32.07
C PRO A 20 26.77 6.12 -31.82
N VAL A 21 27.19 7.05 -32.67
CA VAL A 21 26.65 8.41 -32.73
C VAL A 21 25.26 8.36 -33.39
N ILE A 22 24.22 8.61 -32.59
CA ILE A 22 22.84 8.73 -33.07
C ILE A 22 22.73 10.04 -33.85
N SER A 23 22.33 9.99 -35.12
CA SER A 23 22.17 11.18 -35.96
C SER A 23 20.96 12.03 -35.53
N ASP A 24 21.07 13.36 -35.63
CA ASP A 24 20.03 14.31 -35.21
C ASP A 24 18.66 14.10 -35.89
N ARG A 25 18.63 13.43 -37.06
CA ARG A 25 17.37 13.06 -37.74
C ARG A 25 16.53 12.04 -36.98
N ALA A 26 17.15 11.14 -36.21
CA ALA A 26 16.44 10.15 -35.41
C ALA A 26 15.82 10.77 -34.13
N ARG A 27 16.29 11.95 -33.70
CA ARG A 27 15.69 12.72 -32.61
C ARG A 27 14.44 13.48 -33.07
N ASP A 28 14.43 13.97 -34.31
CA ASP A 28 13.34 14.79 -34.83
C ASP A 28 12.11 13.98 -35.30
N GLU A 29 12.27 12.72 -35.72
CA GLU A 29 11.12 11.89 -36.15
C GLU A 29 10.31 11.27 -34.99
N VAL A 30 10.88 11.16 -33.78
CA VAL A 30 10.14 10.77 -32.56
C VAL A 30 9.35 11.96 -31.96
N ALA A 31 9.62 13.19 -32.42
CA ALA A 31 8.93 14.40 -31.97
C ALA A 31 7.58 14.66 -32.70
N ALA A 32 7.20 13.86 -33.68
CA ALA A 32 5.98 14.07 -34.45
C ALA A 32 4.76 13.35 -33.86
N LYS A 33 3.91 14.14 -33.17
CA LYS A 33 2.60 13.83 -32.56
C LYS A 33 2.63 13.09 -31.23
N LYS A 34 3.30 13.66 -30.22
CA LYS A 34 2.80 13.51 -28.84
C LYS A 34 1.38 14.12 -28.78
N PRO A 35 0.36 13.39 -28.29
CA PRO A 35 -0.95 13.97 -28.05
C PRO A 35 -0.81 15.20 -27.11
N PRO A 36 -1.73 16.17 -27.17
CA PRO A 36 -1.66 17.34 -26.29
C PRO A 36 -1.50 16.88 -24.85
N ILE A 37 -0.47 17.41 -24.16
CA ILE A 37 -0.19 17.13 -22.76
C ILE A 37 -1.49 17.38 -22.00
N ALA A 38 -2.06 16.34 -21.40
CA ALA A 38 -3.24 16.50 -20.56
C ALA A 38 -2.93 17.57 -19.50
N PRO A 39 -3.86 18.47 -19.17
CA PRO A 39 -3.62 19.49 -18.15
C PRO A 39 -3.10 18.80 -16.87
N ILE A 40 -1.96 19.26 -16.36
CA ILE A 40 -1.36 18.74 -15.12
C ILE A 40 -2.13 19.36 -13.95
N SER A 41 -2.22 18.62 -12.85
CA SER A 41 -2.82 19.14 -11.62
C SER A 41 -2.11 20.37 -11.06
N ASP A 42 -2.80 21.07 -10.16
CA ASP A 42 -2.30 22.24 -9.43
C ASP A 42 -1.58 21.90 -8.11
N ILE A 43 -1.14 20.63 -7.95
CA ILE A 43 -0.46 20.16 -6.75
C ILE A 43 0.91 20.86 -6.61
N SER A 44 1.14 21.48 -5.46
CA SER A 44 2.37 22.21 -5.13
C SER A 44 3.47 21.24 -4.70
N ARG A 45 4.60 21.22 -5.42
CA ARG A 45 5.74 20.31 -5.13
C ARG A 45 6.85 20.93 -4.28
N ASN A 46 6.56 22.08 -3.66
CA ASN A 46 7.52 22.86 -2.88
C ASN A 46 7.59 22.47 -1.40
N GLU A 47 6.97 21.36 -1.01
CA GLU A 47 6.95 20.92 0.39
C GLU A 47 8.25 20.19 0.78
N PRO A 48 8.72 20.31 2.03
CA PRO A 48 9.84 19.52 2.53
C PRO A 48 9.54 18.02 2.44
N VAL A 49 10.49 17.28 1.89
CA VAL A 49 10.46 15.81 1.84
C VAL A 49 10.94 15.29 3.20
N PRO A 50 10.16 14.44 3.88
CA PRO A 50 10.59 13.86 5.15
C PRO A 50 11.72 12.85 4.90
N GLU A 51 12.66 12.80 5.85
CA GLU A 51 13.70 11.77 5.84
C GLU A 51 13.12 10.48 6.45
N PRO A 52 13.17 9.33 5.74
CA PRO A 52 12.71 8.08 6.32
C PRO A 52 13.71 7.57 7.37
N PRO A 53 13.25 6.85 8.41
CA PRO A 53 14.14 6.33 9.45
C PRO A 53 15.04 5.17 8.97
N PHE A 54 14.74 4.59 7.81
CA PHE A 54 15.51 3.55 7.15
C PHE A 54 15.10 3.45 5.67
N TRP A 55 15.94 2.80 4.87
CA TRP A 55 15.66 2.48 3.48
C TRP A 55 15.35 0.99 3.28
N GLY A 56 14.55 0.68 2.26
CA GLY A 56 14.07 -0.67 2.00
C GLY A 56 12.94 -1.06 2.95
N SER A 57 12.72 -2.36 3.15
CA SER A 57 11.58 -2.89 3.89
C SER A 57 11.95 -3.63 5.18
N ARG A 58 11.13 -3.44 6.22
CA ARG A 58 11.17 -4.15 7.51
C ARG A 58 9.89 -4.91 7.75
N VAL A 59 10.02 -6.01 8.49
CA VAL A 59 8.91 -6.86 8.91
C VAL A 59 8.57 -6.55 10.36
N ILE A 60 7.26 -6.50 10.66
CA ILE A 60 6.71 -6.58 12.00
C ILE A 60 6.04 -7.95 12.11
N GLU A 61 6.75 -8.91 12.70
CA GLU A 61 6.32 -10.31 12.78
C GLU A 61 5.16 -10.51 13.76
N HIS A 62 5.06 -9.65 14.76
CA HIS A 62 4.05 -9.71 15.81
C HIS A 62 3.54 -8.32 16.15
N VAL A 63 2.24 -8.13 16.01
CA VAL A 63 1.53 -6.94 16.46
C VAL A 63 0.49 -7.40 17.48
N ASP A 64 0.53 -6.83 18.68
CA ASP A 64 -0.52 -7.06 19.67
C ASP A 64 -1.87 -6.70 19.05
N VAL A 65 -2.77 -7.66 18.95
CA VAL A 65 -4.08 -7.53 18.30
C VAL A 65 -4.90 -6.36 18.86
N LYS A 66 -4.67 -5.95 20.11
CA LYS A 66 -5.31 -4.77 20.70
C LYS A 66 -4.99 -3.48 19.97
N ALA A 67 -3.79 -3.37 19.37
CA ALA A 67 -3.38 -2.20 18.63
C ALA A 67 -4.27 -1.96 17.40
N PRO A 68 -4.37 -2.88 16.41
CA PRO A 68 -5.29 -2.70 15.28
C PRO A 68 -6.75 -2.71 15.73
N LEU A 69 -7.16 -3.52 16.73
CA LEU A 69 -8.55 -3.52 17.21
C LEU A 69 -9.00 -2.15 17.71
N SER A 70 -8.08 -1.33 18.24
CA SER A 70 -8.41 0.03 18.62
C SER A 70 -8.89 0.87 17.43
N TYR A 71 -8.45 0.60 16.19
CA TYR A 71 -8.78 1.31 14.94
C TYR A 71 -9.97 0.72 14.18
N ILE A 72 -10.70 -0.24 14.75
CA ILE A 72 -11.89 -0.81 14.10
C ILE A 72 -12.93 0.28 13.81
N ASN A 73 -13.41 0.31 12.57
CA ASN A 73 -14.56 1.11 12.19
C ASN A 73 -15.84 0.33 12.50
N GLU A 74 -16.38 0.55 13.69
CA GLU A 74 -17.58 -0.16 14.14
C GLU A 74 -18.82 0.05 13.25
N ASN A 75 -18.91 1.18 12.55
CA ASN A 75 -20.02 1.38 11.61
C ASN A 75 -19.89 0.41 10.42
N MET A 76 -18.68 0.22 9.90
CA MET A 76 -18.43 -0.75 8.84
C MET A 76 -18.61 -2.17 9.34
N LEU A 77 -18.00 -2.53 10.48
CA LEU A 77 -18.15 -3.85 11.07
C LEU A 77 -19.61 -4.22 11.36
N PHE A 78 -20.31 -3.41 12.15
CA PHE A 78 -21.64 -3.77 12.62
C PHE A 78 -22.71 -3.63 11.53
N GLN A 79 -22.67 -2.57 10.71
CA GLN A 79 -23.76 -2.31 9.77
C GLN A 79 -23.54 -2.94 8.39
N VAL A 80 -22.28 -2.97 7.93
CA VAL A 80 -21.94 -3.48 6.59
C VAL A 80 -21.58 -4.95 6.66
N GLN A 81 -20.57 -5.32 7.44
CA GLN A 81 -20.10 -6.72 7.51
C GLN A 81 -21.11 -7.62 8.22
N TRP A 82 -21.64 -7.20 9.36
CA TRP A 82 -22.54 -8.02 10.18
C TRP A 82 -24.03 -7.78 9.90
N GLY A 83 -24.37 -6.70 9.19
CA GLY A 83 -25.74 -6.42 8.77
C GLY A 83 -26.69 -5.89 9.86
N TYR A 84 -26.19 -5.48 11.03
CA TYR A 84 -26.97 -4.83 12.08
C TYR A 84 -27.35 -3.40 11.68
N ARG A 85 -28.33 -3.27 10.79
CA ARG A 85 -28.77 -1.98 10.23
C ARG A 85 -29.73 -1.25 11.17
N LYS A 86 -29.74 0.09 11.05
CA LYS A 86 -30.69 0.98 11.75
C LYS A 86 -32.16 0.60 11.57
N ALA A 87 -32.54 0.06 10.40
CA ALA A 87 -33.92 -0.26 10.04
C ALA A 87 -34.86 0.93 10.34
N ARG A 88 -36.01 0.69 10.99
CA ARG A 88 -36.99 1.74 11.35
C ARG A 88 -36.69 2.45 12.69
N ARG A 89 -35.54 2.19 13.32
CA ARG A 89 -35.19 2.79 14.63
C ARG A 89 -34.80 4.27 14.48
N SER A 90 -35.03 5.06 15.52
CA SER A 90 -34.42 6.39 15.64
C SER A 90 -32.89 6.27 15.75
N PRO A 91 -32.10 7.33 15.49
CA PRO A 91 -30.66 7.33 15.75
C PRO A 91 -30.32 6.90 17.19
N GLU A 92 -31.05 7.41 18.18
CA GLU A 92 -30.81 7.15 19.60
C GLU A 92 -31.14 5.71 19.98
N ASP A 93 -32.25 5.17 19.47
CA ASP A 93 -32.66 3.79 19.72
C ASP A 93 -31.70 2.81 19.04
N PHE A 94 -31.19 3.15 17.86
CA PHE A 94 -30.19 2.34 17.19
C PHE A 94 -28.86 2.34 17.93
N ALA A 95 -28.42 3.50 18.44
CA ALA A 95 -27.21 3.58 19.27
C ALA A 95 -27.32 2.73 20.55
N ARG A 96 -28.49 2.75 21.22
CA ARG A 96 -28.74 1.86 22.37
C ARG A 96 -28.71 0.39 21.96
N TYR A 97 -29.39 0.02 20.88
CA TYR A 97 -29.35 -1.35 20.35
C TYR A 97 -27.92 -1.83 20.05
N VAL A 98 -27.10 -1.00 19.39
CA VAL A 98 -25.69 -1.33 19.14
C VAL A 98 -24.93 -1.54 20.44
N ASN A 99 -25.11 -0.65 21.43
CA ASN A 99 -24.41 -0.75 22.70
C ASN A 99 -24.79 -1.97 23.53
N ASP A 100 -26.09 -2.27 23.59
CA ASP A 100 -26.66 -3.24 24.52
C ASP A 100 -26.64 -4.66 23.92
N GLU A 101 -26.75 -4.80 22.60
CA GLU A 101 -26.88 -6.11 21.93
C GLU A 101 -25.68 -6.46 21.05
N VAL A 102 -25.18 -5.51 20.24
CA VAL A 102 -24.15 -5.80 19.23
C VAL A 102 -22.73 -5.77 19.82
N ARG A 103 -22.39 -4.75 20.60
CA ARG A 103 -21.06 -4.65 21.24
C ARG A 103 -20.70 -5.83 22.15
N PRO A 104 -21.63 -6.42 22.93
CA PRO A 104 -21.32 -7.65 23.67
C PRO A 104 -20.90 -8.81 22.78
N ILE A 105 -21.51 -8.98 21.60
CA ILE A 105 -21.12 -10.02 20.63
C ILE A 105 -19.68 -9.77 20.16
N TYR A 106 -19.38 -8.53 19.78
CA TYR A 106 -18.03 -8.10 19.42
C TYR A 106 -16.99 -8.38 20.51
N ARG A 107 -17.26 -7.98 21.76
CA ARG A 107 -16.33 -8.21 22.87
C ARG A 107 -16.07 -9.70 23.09
N LYS A 108 -17.11 -10.54 23.10
CA LYS A 108 -16.97 -12.00 23.25
C LYS A 108 -16.15 -12.61 22.12
N LEU A 109 -16.37 -12.17 20.88
CA LEU A 109 -15.62 -12.65 19.73
C LEU A 109 -14.15 -12.21 19.79
N VAL A 110 -13.87 -10.97 20.16
CA VAL A 110 -12.50 -10.48 20.37
C VAL A 110 -11.80 -11.27 21.47
N GLU A 111 -12.43 -11.46 22.62
CA GLU A 111 -11.89 -12.27 23.72
C GLU A 111 -11.60 -13.72 23.28
N GLN A 112 -12.45 -14.29 22.43
CA GLN A 112 -12.21 -15.59 21.81
C GLN A 112 -10.99 -15.55 20.89
N CYS A 113 -10.91 -14.57 19.99
CA CYS A 113 -9.77 -14.40 19.07
C CYS A 113 -8.45 -14.23 19.82
N GLU A 114 -8.44 -13.46 20.91
CA GLU A 114 -7.27 -13.28 21.78
C GLU A 114 -6.85 -14.59 22.45
N ARG A 115 -7.81 -15.30 23.07
CA ARG A 115 -7.55 -16.56 23.79
C ARG A 115 -7.06 -17.68 22.87
N GLU A 116 -7.64 -17.78 21.68
CA GLU A 116 -7.37 -18.86 20.73
C GLU A 116 -6.30 -18.47 19.69
N GLY A 117 -5.83 -17.22 19.72
CA GLY A 117 -4.87 -16.67 18.77
C GLY A 117 -5.36 -16.77 17.32
N ILE A 118 -6.61 -16.40 17.07
CA ILE A 118 -7.24 -16.54 15.73
C ILE A 118 -6.75 -15.46 14.77
N LEU A 119 -6.57 -14.24 15.27
CA LEU A 119 -6.05 -13.11 14.53
C LEU A 119 -4.53 -13.06 14.74
N GLU A 120 -3.77 -13.03 13.65
CA GLU A 120 -2.31 -13.03 13.66
C GLU A 120 -1.79 -11.81 12.86
N PRO A 121 -1.93 -10.58 13.39
CA PRO A 121 -1.61 -9.39 12.62
C PRO A 121 -0.09 -9.25 12.41
N LYS A 122 0.29 -9.08 11.14
CA LYS A 122 1.67 -8.92 10.67
C LYS A 122 1.72 -7.80 9.64
N ALA A 123 2.89 -7.20 9.50
CA ALA A 123 3.12 -6.19 8.48
C ALA A 123 4.50 -6.28 7.88
N VAL A 124 4.60 -5.83 6.65
CA VAL A 124 5.86 -5.46 6.01
C VAL A 124 5.68 -4.08 5.39
N TYR A 125 6.59 -3.17 5.68
CA TYR A 125 6.54 -1.82 5.14
C TYR A 125 7.94 -1.27 4.94
N GLY A 126 8.07 -0.22 4.14
CA GLY A 126 9.37 0.35 3.85
C GLY A 126 9.31 1.67 3.12
N PHE A 127 10.48 2.22 2.84
CA PHE A 127 10.68 3.50 2.18
C PHE A 127 11.68 3.39 1.04
N TRP A 128 11.42 4.09 -0.05
CA TRP A 128 12.28 4.14 -1.23
C TRP A 128 12.38 5.54 -1.79
N PRO A 129 13.56 5.94 -2.32
CA PRO A 129 13.68 7.14 -3.11
C PRO A 129 12.85 7.02 -4.38
N CYS A 130 12.14 8.08 -4.76
CA CYS A 130 11.32 8.08 -5.96
C CYS A 130 11.29 9.45 -6.63
N GLN A 131 10.92 9.46 -7.91
CA GLN A 131 10.55 10.67 -8.64
C GLN A 131 9.43 10.36 -9.63
N ALA A 132 8.66 11.38 -9.99
CA ALA A 132 7.64 11.30 -11.02
C ALA A 132 8.18 11.69 -12.40
N ASP A 133 7.87 10.89 -13.41
CA ASP A 133 8.02 11.26 -14.83
C ASP A 133 6.64 11.21 -15.49
N GLY A 134 5.99 12.38 -15.54
CA GLY A 134 4.61 12.52 -15.96
C GLY A 134 3.65 11.72 -15.06
N ASP A 135 2.97 10.73 -15.64
CA ASP A 135 2.00 9.86 -14.96
C ASP A 135 2.66 8.62 -14.33
N THR A 136 3.98 8.50 -14.45
CA THR A 136 4.78 7.38 -13.94
C THR A 136 5.48 7.76 -12.65
N LEU A 137 5.43 6.90 -11.64
CA LEU A 137 6.29 6.98 -10.45
C LEU A 137 7.46 6.00 -10.60
N ILE A 138 8.68 6.50 -10.55
CA ILE A 138 9.92 5.74 -10.66
C ILE A 138 10.46 5.47 -9.26
N ILE A 139 10.77 4.21 -8.95
CA ILE A 139 11.32 3.77 -7.68
C ILE A 139 12.80 3.42 -7.86
N PHE A 140 13.67 4.03 -7.07
CA PHE A 140 15.12 3.85 -7.17
C PHE A 140 15.68 2.91 -6.09
N ASP A 141 16.85 2.33 -6.37
CA ASP A 141 17.62 1.58 -5.37
C ASP A 141 18.18 2.56 -4.33
N PRO A 142 17.89 2.38 -3.02
CA PRO A 142 18.37 3.31 -2.01
C PRO A 142 19.90 3.41 -1.86
N ASN A 143 20.65 2.44 -2.40
CA ASN A 143 22.12 2.46 -2.38
C ASN A 143 22.72 2.97 -3.70
N ASP A 144 21.93 2.99 -4.77
CA ASP A 144 22.31 3.47 -6.10
C ASP A 144 21.10 4.11 -6.79
N HIS A 145 20.95 5.42 -6.60
CA HIS A 145 19.82 6.16 -7.15
C HIS A 145 19.79 6.22 -8.68
N THR A 146 20.82 5.72 -9.38
CA THR A 146 20.79 5.60 -10.85
C THR A 146 20.07 4.33 -11.31
N ARG A 147 19.93 3.34 -10.42
CA ARG A 147 19.28 2.08 -10.68
C ARG A 147 17.80 2.17 -10.35
N VAL A 148 16.96 1.96 -11.37
CA VAL A 148 15.51 1.80 -11.21
C VAL A 148 15.20 0.39 -10.71
N LEU A 149 14.44 0.29 -9.62
CA LEU A 149 13.91 -0.97 -9.10
C LEU A 149 12.57 -1.32 -9.75
N GLU A 150 11.65 -0.35 -9.80
CA GLU A 150 10.28 -0.54 -10.28
C GLU A 150 9.70 0.77 -10.82
N THR A 151 8.62 0.68 -11.61
CA THR A 151 7.83 1.83 -12.05
C THR A 151 6.33 1.57 -11.94
N PHE A 152 5.57 2.60 -11.58
CA PHE A 152 4.11 2.53 -11.50
C PHE A 152 3.47 3.58 -12.41
N ASP A 153 2.64 3.13 -13.36
CA ASP A 153 1.90 4.02 -14.26
C ASP A 153 0.50 4.26 -13.68
N PHE A 154 0.19 5.52 -13.37
CA PHE A 154 -1.10 5.88 -12.79
C PHE A 154 -2.00 6.59 -13.80
N PRO A 155 -3.31 6.31 -13.77
CA PRO A 155 -4.23 7.04 -14.62
C PRO A 155 -4.42 8.48 -14.10
N ARG A 156 -4.63 9.42 -15.03
CA ARG A 156 -4.92 10.82 -14.75
C ARG A 156 -6.41 11.14 -14.93
N GLN A 157 -6.98 11.92 -14.01
CA GLN A 157 -8.34 12.44 -14.15
C GLN A 157 -8.50 13.23 -15.45
N ARG A 158 -9.63 13.04 -16.15
CA ARG A 158 -9.92 13.73 -17.43
C ARG A 158 -10.50 15.14 -17.26
N LYS A 159 -10.85 15.54 -16.05
CA LYS A 159 -11.42 16.85 -15.70
C LYS A 159 -10.64 17.43 -14.53
N ALA A 160 -10.70 18.75 -14.38
CA ALA A 160 -10.13 19.44 -13.24
C ALA A 160 -10.58 18.76 -11.92
N PRO A 161 -9.66 18.54 -10.96
CA PRO A 161 -8.30 19.09 -10.90
C PRO A 161 -7.21 18.26 -11.63
N TYR A 162 -7.59 17.30 -12.48
CA TYR A 162 -6.65 16.50 -13.30
C TYR A 162 -5.63 15.71 -12.47
N TRP A 163 -6.01 15.27 -11.28
CA TRP A 163 -5.10 14.53 -10.39
C TRP A 163 -4.65 13.21 -11.01
N CYS A 164 -3.36 12.96 -10.88
CA CYS A 164 -2.70 11.68 -11.04
C CYS A 164 -1.93 11.36 -9.74
N LEU A 165 -1.82 10.09 -9.37
CA LEU A 165 -1.14 9.72 -8.11
C LEU A 165 0.35 10.09 -8.11
N SER A 166 1.00 10.10 -9.29
CA SER A 166 2.39 10.54 -9.44
C SER A 166 2.59 12.03 -9.12
N ASP A 167 1.52 12.85 -9.18
CA ASP A 167 1.64 14.30 -9.00
C ASP A 167 2.02 14.71 -7.56
N PHE A 168 1.79 13.82 -6.59
CA PHE A 168 2.13 14.04 -5.18
C PHE A 168 3.61 13.79 -4.86
N PHE A 169 4.44 13.52 -5.88
CA PHE A 169 5.88 13.30 -5.73
C PHE A 169 6.69 14.29 -6.58
N ARG A 170 7.93 14.57 -6.16
CA ARG A 170 8.86 15.42 -6.93
C ARG A 170 9.12 14.85 -8.32
N PRO A 171 9.14 15.69 -9.36
CA PRO A 171 9.39 15.24 -10.72
C PRO A 171 10.88 14.98 -10.96
N VAL A 172 11.22 14.24 -12.00
CA VAL A 172 12.61 14.03 -12.47
C VAL A 172 13.34 15.32 -12.88
N THR A 173 12.59 16.42 -13.11
CA THR A 173 13.15 17.75 -13.37
C THR A 173 13.62 18.46 -12.10
N ASP A 174 13.24 17.95 -10.92
CA ASP A 174 13.71 18.40 -9.62
C ASP A 174 15.07 17.74 -9.34
N ASP A 175 16.01 18.50 -8.78
CA ASP A 175 17.34 18.00 -8.42
C ASP A 175 17.30 17.08 -7.19
N LYS A 176 16.19 17.10 -6.46
CA LYS A 176 15.97 16.29 -5.26
C LYS A 176 15.02 15.13 -5.51
N LEU A 177 15.36 13.99 -4.90
CA LEU A 177 14.49 12.83 -4.82
C LEU A 177 13.35 13.09 -3.83
N ASP A 178 12.22 12.45 -4.07
CA ASP A 178 11.14 12.30 -3.10
C ASP A 178 11.26 10.95 -2.36
N VAL A 179 10.35 10.71 -1.42
CA VAL A 179 10.21 9.44 -0.73
C VAL A 179 8.79 8.91 -0.88
N VAL A 180 8.69 7.63 -1.23
CA VAL A 180 7.44 6.86 -1.17
C VAL A 180 7.58 5.77 -0.13
N ALA A 181 6.49 5.47 0.57
CA ALA A 181 6.40 4.27 1.37
C ALA A 181 5.46 3.25 0.74
N PHE A 182 5.77 1.98 0.93
CA PHE A 182 4.87 0.88 0.60
C PHE A 182 4.60 0.06 1.85
N SER A 183 3.38 -0.46 1.98
CA SER A 183 3.04 -1.40 3.02
C SER A 183 2.22 -2.57 2.49
N LEU A 184 2.35 -3.70 3.15
CA LEU A 184 1.44 -4.82 3.08
C LEU A 184 1.18 -5.31 4.51
N VAL A 185 -0.09 -5.44 4.86
CA VAL A 185 -0.52 -5.96 6.16
C VAL A 185 -1.38 -7.20 5.97
N THR A 186 -1.41 -8.07 6.97
CA THR A 186 -2.26 -9.25 7.02
C THR A 186 -2.71 -9.51 8.44
N VAL A 187 -3.84 -10.20 8.63
CA VAL A 187 -4.27 -10.76 9.92
C VAL A 187 -4.07 -12.27 10.01
N GLY A 188 -3.30 -12.83 9.08
CA GLY A 188 -2.96 -14.26 9.02
C GLY A 188 -4.06 -15.12 8.41
N SER A 189 -3.71 -16.35 8.04
CA SER A 189 -4.62 -17.28 7.37
C SER A 189 -5.55 -18.03 8.33
N LYS A 190 -5.24 -17.98 9.64
CA LYS A 190 -5.99 -18.70 10.67
C LYS A 190 -7.43 -18.19 10.81
N VAL A 191 -7.67 -16.88 10.63
CA VAL A 191 -9.03 -16.34 10.64
C VAL A 191 -9.91 -16.97 9.56
N SER A 192 -9.40 -17.12 8.34
CA SER A 192 -10.12 -17.75 7.23
C SER A 192 -10.31 -19.25 7.44
N ALA A 193 -9.33 -19.92 8.03
CA ALA A 193 -9.44 -21.34 8.39
C ALA A 193 -10.56 -21.57 9.41
N VAL A 194 -10.53 -20.84 10.53
CA VAL A 194 -11.54 -20.95 11.59
C VAL A 194 -12.93 -20.52 11.09
N ALA A 195 -13.01 -19.47 10.27
CA ALA A 195 -14.27 -19.06 9.65
C ALA A 195 -14.86 -20.20 8.79
N ARG A 196 -14.05 -20.84 7.94
CA ARG A 196 -14.49 -21.99 7.13
C ARG A 196 -14.95 -23.17 7.99
N GLU A 197 -14.25 -23.46 9.09
CA GLU A 197 -14.68 -24.50 10.04
C GLU A 197 -16.05 -24.18 10.65
N TRP A 198 -16.27 -22.92 11.06
CA TRP A 198 -17.55 -22.50 11.63
C TRP A 198 -18.68 -22.56 10.59
N PHE A 199 -18.39 -22.20 9.33
CA PHE A 199 -19.34 -22.36 8.23
C PHE A 199 -19.72 -23.84 8.01
N ALA A 200 -18.73 -24.73 7.96
CA ALA A 200 -18.95 -26.17 7.78
C ALA A 200 -19.69 -26.84 8.95
N ALA A 201 -19.64 -26.23 10.14
CA ALA A 201 -20.35 -26.65 11.34
C ALA A 201 -21.74 -26.00 11.49
N ASP A 202 -22.31 -25.43 10.42
CA ASP A 202 -23.60 -24.73 10.40
C ASP A 202 -23.68 -23.51 11.35
N ARG A 203 -22.54 -22.96 11.79
CA ARG A 203 -22.44 -21.76 12.63
C ARG A 203 -22.37 -20.49 11.78
N TYR A 204 -23.36 -20.30 10.90
CA TYR A 204 -23.36 -19.25 9.88
C TYR A 204 -23.22 -17.82 10.44
N THR A 205 -23.89 -17.51 11.55
CA THR A 205 -23.79 -16.20 12.20
C THR A 205 -22.39 -15.95 12.76
N ASP A 206 -21.81 -16.95 13.44
CA ASP A 206 -20.46 -16.84 13.99
C ASP A 206 -19.42 -16.69 12.88
N TYR A 207 -19.57 -17.47 11.80
CA TYR A 207 -18.76 -17.35 10.59
C TYR A 207 -18.79 -15.93 10.04
N LEU A 208 -19.99 -15.38 9.81
CA LEU A 208 -20.16 -14.03 9.28
C LEU A 208 -19.49 -13.00 10.20
N HIS A 209 -19.66 -13.17 11.51
CA HIS A 209 -19.05 -12.27 12.48
C HIS A 209 -17.52 -12.33 12.45
N LEU A 210 -16.93 -13.53 12.43
CA LEU A 210 -15.48 -13.71 12.39
C LEU A 210 -14.87 -13.23 11.08
N HIS A 211 -15.49 -13.55 9.95
CA HIS A 211 -15.04 -13.07 8.66
C HIS A 211 -15.06 -11.54 8.61
N GLY A 212 -16.18 -10.91 9.01
CA GLY A 212 -16.29 -9.46 9.08
C GLY A 212 -15.27 -8.82 10.02
N LEU A 213 -15.01 -9.45 11.17
CA LEU A 213 -13.97 -8.99 12.10
C LEU A 213 -12.58 -9.08 11.47
N GLY A 214 -12.27 -10.17 10.74
CA GLY A 214 -11.01 -10.33 10.03
C GLY A 214 -10.78 -9.23 8.99
N VAL A 215 -11.79 -8.95 8.15
CA VAL A 215 -11.74 -7.89 7.13
C VAL A 215 -11.50 -6.53 7.77
N GLU A 216 -12.29 -6.15 8.77
CA GLU A 216 -12.14 -4.85 9.42
C GLU A 216 -10.84 -4.75 10.24
N THR A 217 -10.32 -5.87 10.76
CA THR A 217 -9.01 -5.89 11.43
C THR A 217 -7.88 -5.67 10.43
N ALA A 218 -7.96 -6.20 9.20
CA ALA A 218 -6.98 -5.91 8.15
C ALA A 218 -6.96 -4.42 7.77
N GLU A 219 -8.14 -3.79 7.63
CA GLU A 219 -8.25 -2.34 7.40
C GLU A 219 -7.73 -1.52 8.57
N ALA A 220 -8.07 -1.93 9.80
CA ALA A 220 -7.59 -1.28 11.01
C ALA A 220 -6.07 -1.43 11.18
N MET A 221 -5.51 -2.56 10.76
CA MET A 221 -4.07 -2.80 10.70
C MET A 221 -3.39 -1.90 9.67
N ALA A 222 -4.01 -1.68 8.51
CA ALA A 222 -3.50 -0.74 7.51
C ALA A 222 -3.47 0.69 8.03
N GLU A 223 -4.49 1.13 8.76
CA GLU A 223 -4.50 2.45 9.40
C GLU A 223 -3.45 2.54 10.53
N TYR A 224 -3.28 1.49 11.33
CA TYR A 224 -2.25 1.43 12.36
C TYR A 224 -0.84 1.60 11.78
N ILE A 225 -0.51 0.84 10.73
CA ILE A 225 0.79 0.96 10.05
C ILE A 225 0.94 2.30 9.34
N HIS A 226 -0.12 2.81 8.71
CA HIS A 226 -0.07 4.13 8.09
C HIS A 226 0.22 5.22 9.12
N LYS A 227 -0.38 5.15 10.31
CA LYS A 227 -0.06 6.07 11.41
C LYS A 227 1.39 5.94 11.86
N GLN A 228 1.92 4.73 11.97
CA GLN A 228 3.34 4.52 12.30
C GLN A 228 4.25 5.18 11.27
N ILE A 229 3.97 4.99 9.98
CA ILE A 229 4.70 5.62 8.87
C ILE A 229 4.63 7.16 8.96
N ARG A 230 3.45 7.73 9.25
CA ARG A 230 3.32 9.18 9.47
C ARG A 230 4.15 9.67 10.66
N ALA A 231 4.22 8.89 11.74
CA ALA A 231 5.03 9.23 12.90
C ALA A 231 6.54 9.16 12.59
N GLU A 232 6.96 8.15 11.84
CA GLU A 232 8.33 7.96 11.38
C GLU A 232 8.79 9.07 10.43
N TRP A 233 7.90 9.58 9.57
CA TRP A 233 8.15 10.76 8.74
C TRP A 233 8.09 12.09 9.52
N GLY A 234 7.76 12.08 10.81
CA GLY A 234 7.60 13.30 11.60
C GLY A 234 6.42 14.17 11.16
N ILE A 235 5.40 13.57 10.52
CA ILE A 235 4.22 14.27 10.01
C ILE A 235 2.94 13.96 10.80
N ALA A 236 3.02 13.09 11.81
CA ALA A 236 1.87 12.72 12.64
C ALA A 236 1.40 13.85 13.58
N ASP A 237 2.17 14.93 13.76
CA ASP A 237 1.71 16.11 14.52
C ASP A 237 0.51 16.81 13.86
N ASP A 238 0.30 16.57 12.57
CA ASP A 238 -0.88 17.03 11.83
C ASP A 238 -2.11 16.10 12.03
N ASP A 239 -1.97 15.00 12.78
CA ASP A 239 -3.07 14.07 13.02
C ASP A 239 -4.12 14.72 13.96
N PRO A 240 -5.43 14.60 13.64
CA PRO A 240 -6.49 15.09 14.50
C PRO A 240 -6.54 14.29 15.80
N ARG A 241 -6.80 14.99 16.91
CA ARG A 241 -7.06 14.35 18.22
C ARG A 241 -8.33 13.49 18.20
N ASP A 242 -9.32 13.91 17.42
CA ASP A 242 -10.55 13.14 17.22
C ASP A 242 -10.33 12.03 16.18
N ARG A 243 -10.46 10.79 16.62
CA ARG A 243 -10.30 9.59 15.80
C ARG A 243 -11.35 9.49 14.69
N GLN A 244 -12.53 10.08 14.87
CA GLN A 244 -13.54 10.13 13.82
C GLN A 244 -13.06 10.94 12.60
N LEU A 245 -12.14 11.88 12.81
CA LEU A 245 -11.53 12.64 11.73
C LEU A 245 -10.42 11.85 11.01
N ILE A 246 -9.75 10.91 11.69
CA ILE A 246 -8.82 9.96 11.04
C ILE A 246 -9.56 9.12 10.00
N PHE A 247 -10.74 8.56 10.35
CA PHE A 247 -11.58 7.82 9.39
C PHE A 247 -12.09 8.67 8.22
N LYS A 248 -12.05 10.00 8.35
CA LYS A 248 -12.37 10.98 7.29
C LYS A 248 -11.11 11.51 6.58
N GLN A 249 -9.96 10.87 6.76
CA GLN A 249 -8.66 11.22 6.17
C GLN A 249 -8.26 12.68 6.41
N LYS A 250 -8.53 13.17 7.62
CA LYS A 250 -8.14 14.53 8.05
C LYS A 250 -6.75 14.57 8.66
N TYR A 251 -5.83 13.74 8.17
CA TYR A 251 -4.39 13.77 8.45
C TYR A 251 -3.60 14.22 7.22
N ARG A 252 -2.30 14.49 7.38
CA ARG A 252 -1.33 14.73 6.29
C ARG A 252 -0.94 13.41 5.62
N GLY A 253 -0.75 13.43 4.31
CA GLY A 253 -0.44 12.23 3.52
C GLY A 253 -1.66 11.36 3.24
N SER A 254 -1.45 10.28 2.47
CA SER A 254 -2.51 9.35 2.07
C SER A 254 -1.93 7.99 1.71
N ARG A 255 -2.74 6.92 1.88
CA ARG A 255 -2.42 5.53 1.50
C ARG A 255 -3.37 5.04 0.42
N TYR A 256 -2.86 4.58 -0.71
CA TYR A 256 -3.66 4.15 -1.85
C TYR A 256 -3.47 2.66 -2.06
N SER A 257 -4.56 1.90 -1.94
CA SER A 257 -4.56 0.45 -2.13
C SER A 257 -4.80 0.09 -3.58
N PHE A 258 -4.03 -0.86 -4.10
CA PHE A 258 -4.15 -1.29 -5.49
C PHE A 258 -5.53 -1.94 -5.75
N GLY A 259 -6.09 -1.68 -6.92
CA GLY A 259 -7.48 -2.02 -7.26
C GLY A 259 -8.50 -0.93 -6.89
N TYR A 260 -8.12 0.09 -6.11
CA TYR A 260 -8.99 1.24 -5.80
C TYR A 260 -8.90 2.34 -6.87
N PRO A 261 -9.85 3.30 -6.89
CA PRO A 261 -9.99 4.25 -8.00
C PRO A 261 -8.76 5.08 -8.40
N ALA A 262 -7.82 5.34 -7.48
CA ALA A 262 -6.59 6.10 -7.77
C ALA A 262 -5.46 5.24 -8.36
N CYS A 263 -5.46 3.92 -8.11
CA CYS A 263 -4.52 2.94 -8.66
C CYS A 263 -5.28 1.63 -9.00
N PRO A 264 -6.15 1.66 -10.03
CA PRO A 264 -7.17 0.63 -10.25
C PRO A 264 -6.64 -0.68 -10.81
N ARG A 265 -5.39 -0.71 -11.28
CA ARG A 265 -4.74 -1.91 -11.83
C ARG A 265 -4.32 -2.82 -10.69
N LEU A 266 -5.05 -3.91 -10.48
CA LEU A 266 -4.70 -4.88 -9.43
C LEU A 266 -3.37 -5.60 -9.70
N GLU A 267 -3.02 -5.81 -10.98
CA GLU A 267 -1.75 -6.42 -11.40
C GLU A 267 -0.50 -5.65 -10.93
N ASP A 268 -0.62 -4.33 -10.68
CA ASP A 268 0.50 -3.54 -10.14
C ASP A 268 0.92 -4.00 -8.73
N GLN A 269 0.10 -4.81 -8.03
CA GLN A 269 0.53 -5.45 -6.79
C GLN A 269 1.76 -6.34 -6.97
N LEU A 270 1.94 -6.98 -8.14
CA LEU A 270 3.14 -7.79 -8.42
C LEU A 270 4.44 -6.99 -8.24
N LYS A 271 4.41 -5.69 -8.56
CA LYS A 271 5.58 -4.80 -8.44
C LYS A 271 6.00 -4.58 -6.98
N LEU A 272 5.11 -4.87 -6.02
CA LEU A 272 5.45 -4.80 -4.60
C LEU A 272 6.29 -5.98 -4.13
N TRP A 273 6.29 -7.12 -4.83
CA TRP A 273 7.03 -8.32 -4.43
C TRP A 273 8.54 -8.10 -4.34
N PRO A 274 9.22 -7.57 -5.36
CA PRO A 274 10.66 -7.31 -5.26
C PRO A 274 11.01 -6.27 -4.18
N LEU A 275 10.08 -5.36 -3.83
CA LEU A 275 10.28 -4.31 -2.84
C LEU A 275 10.05 -4.81 -1.39
N LEU A 276 8.88 -5.41 -1.14
CA LEU A 276 8.41 -5.78 0.19
C LEU A 276 8.70 -7.24 0.54
N LYS A 277 8.87 -8.16 -0.41
CA LYS A 277 9.00 -9.60 -0.15
C LYS A 277 7.94 -10.12 0.85
N PRO A 278 6.63 -10.03 0.50
CA PRO A 278 5.52 -10.33 1.43
C PRO A 278 5.48 -11.77 1.95
N GLU A 279 6.18 -12.69 1.30
CA GLU A 279 6.31 -14.08 1.73
C GLU A 279 6.92 -14.18 3.13
N ARG A 280 7.70 -13.17 3.55
CA ARG A 280 8.25 -13.06 4.91
C ARG A 280 7.16 -12.97 5.99
N ILE A 281 5.95 -12.55 5.65
CA ILE A 281 4.79 -12.54 6.55
C ILE A 281 3.71 -13.55 6.13
N GLY A 282 4.05 -14.46 5.21
CA GLY A 282 3.16 -15.53 4.76
C GLY A 282 2.07 -15.07 3.78
N VAL A 283 2.28 -13.96 3.07
CA VAL A 283 1.34 -13.47 2.07
C VAL A 283 1.84 -13.77 0.66
N THR A 284 0.96 -14.31 -0.18
CA THR A 284 1.17 -14.62 -1.59
C THR A 284 0.18 -13.87 -2.49
N LEU A 285 0.36 -13.98 -3.82
CA LEU A 285 -0.62 -13.53 -4.81
C LEU A 285 -1.21 -14.74 -5.54
N SER A 286 -2.53 -14.70 -5.77
CA SER A 286 -3.20 -15.60 -6.71
C SER A 286 -2.85 -15.27 -8.17
N GLU A 287 -3.27 -16.11 -9.10
CA GLU A 287 -3.10 -15.88 -10.56
C GLU A 287 -3.80 -14.59 -11.02
N GLU A 288 -4.91 -14.23 -10.37
CA GLU A 288 -5.67 -13.00 -10.60
C GLU A 288 -5.19 -11.81 -9.74
N PHE A 289 -3.99 -11.92 -9.18
CA PHE A 289 -3.36 -10.87 -8.36
C PHE A 289 -4.12 -10.54 -7.07
N GLN A 290 -4.89 -11.47 -6.51
CA GLN A 290 -5.49 -11.28 -5.19
C GLN A 290 -4.51 -11.68 -4.08
N LEU A 291 -4.55 -10.97 -2.96
CA LEU A 291 -3.72 -11.29 -1.81
C LEU A 291 -4.24 -12.55 -1.12
N GLU A 292 -3.33 -13.43 -0.74
CA GLU A 292 -3.64 -14.63 0.04
C GLU A 292 -2.76 -14.67 1.30
N PRO A 293 -3.34 -14.71 2.52
CA PRO A 293 -4.77 -14.73 2.84
C PRO A 293 -5.48 -13.42 2.48
N GLU A 294 -6.78 -13.52 2.24
CA GLU A 294 -7.60 -12.44 1.71
C GLU A 294 -7.84 -11.28 2.69
N GLN A 295 -7.71 -11.50 4.00
CA GLN A 295 -7.68 -10.43 5.00
C GLN A 295 -6.27 -9.81 5.07
N SER A 296 -5.85 -9.27 3.94
CA SER A 296 -4.62 -8.55 3.74
C SER A 296 -4.88 -7.32 2.87
N THR A 297 -4.05 -6.30 2.98
CA THR A 297 -4.13 -5.13 2.09
C THR A 297 -2.75 -4.55 1.84
N THR A 298 -2.60 -3.96 0.66
CA THR A 298 -1.40 -3.26 0.21
C THR A 298 -1.67 -1.78 0.15
N ALA A 299 -0.62 -0.96 0.25
CA ALA A 299 -0.72 0.45 -0.05
C ALA A 299 0.57 1.06 -0.59
N LEU A 300 0.42 1.99 -1.52
CA LEU A 300 1.37 3.06 -1.82
C LEU A 300 1.03 4.26 -0.94
N ILE A 301 2.02 4.83 -0.26
CA ILE A 301 1.82 5.89 0.73
C ILE A 301 2.66 7.12 0.34
N THR A 302 2.00 8.28 0.32
CA THR A 302 2.64 9.58 0.11
C THR A 302 2.51 10.45 1.35
N HIS A 303 3.52 11.27 1.62
CA HIS A 303 3.56 12.23 2.74
C HIS A 303 2.92 13.59 2.39
N HIS A 304 2.57 13.81 1.13
CA HIS A 304 2.17 15.12 0.59
C HIS A 304 0.93 15.69 1.29
N ARG A 305 0.90 16.98 1.67
CA ARG A 305 -0.23 17.58 2.41
C ARG A 305 -1.54 17.62 1.62
N GLN A 306 -1.44 17.86 0.32
CA GLN A 306 -2.59 17.87 -0.57
C GLN A 306 -3.12 16.47 -0.93
N ALA A 307 -2.43 15.38 -0.54
CA ALA A 307 -2.88 14.02 -0.86
C ALA A 307 -4.21 13.69 -0.17
N LYS A 308 -5.16 13.18 -0.96
CA LYS A 308 -6.50 12.73 -0.55
C LYS A 308 -6.94 11.58 -1.46
N TYR A 309 -7.93 10.81 -1.05
CA TYR A 309 -8.59 9.89 -1.99
C TYR A 309 -9.31 10.64 -3.10
N PHE A 310 -9.16 10.12 -4.30
CA PHE A 310 -9.81 10.63 -5.48
C PHE A 310 -10.16 9.46 -6.42
N ASN A 311 -11.14 9.71 -7.28
CA ASN A 311 -11.49 8.81 -8.35
C ASN A 311 -10.87 9.34 -9.64
N VAL A 312 -10.23 8.46 -10.41
CA VAL A 312 -9.68 8.82 -11.72
C VAL A 312 -10.73 8.91 -12.83
N VAL A 313 -11.89 8.26 -12.62
CA VAL A 313 -13.03 8.22 -13.54
C VAL A 313 -13.94 9.43 -13.35
#